data_AF-A0AAJ0C0C2-F1
#
_entry.id   AF-A0AAJ0C0C2-F1
#
_cell.length_a   1.000
_cell.length_b   1.000
_cell.length_c   1.000
_cell.angle_alpha   90.00
_cell.angle_beta   90.00
_cell.angle_gamma   90.00
#
_symmetry.space_group_name_H-M   'P 1'
#
loop_
_entity.id
_entity.type
_entity.pdbx_description
1 polymer ?
#
loop_
_entity_poly.entity_id
_entity_poly.type
_entity_poly.pdbx_seq_one_letter_code
_entity_poly.pdbx_strand_id
1 'polypeptide(L)'
;MSEGGIWFPRDTEKPKLVWAYFAPGTLDYHHPCFDSFLGPDHGVLFAIPIEENTRRGLHLDYYLSIYYRDYDEIVIKSVHRAVTACHGMTVPRKMVGDYVLLSGRPYPPASSYGDTTLADFRHALDYFSTYFDNTIYETPGAGSVGAVKVSCRLEEALHGRDTFTAVAVSRNFPNTSGISDLSVALGDELRVCRLSRSELERNADLPDDALGSSGWHNPHSQAFMVDMDTSSDNWSKSKQYRDIDGSAILLREDGTDLDVQSAERICGYASRCLCPFSSSHWRVRSPAAKSWS
;
A
#
# COMPACT_ATOMS: atom_id res chain seq x y z
N MET A 1 31.36 -18.11 -0.34
CA MET A 1 31.02 -17.13 -1.39
C MET A 1 30.74 -15.81 -0.69
N SER A 2 31.17 -14.69 -1.28
CA SER A 2 30.92 -13.36 -0.74
C SER A 2 30.58 -12.42 -1.88
N GLU A 3 29.51 -11.64 -1.73
CA GLU A 3 29.06 -10.70 -2.75
C GLU A 3 29.07 -9.27 -2.20
N GLY A 4 29.39 -8.31 -3.06
CA GLY A 4 29.34 -6.89 -2.74
C GLY A 4 27.91 -6.37 -2.60
N GLY A 5 27.62 -5.69 -1.49
CA GLY A 5 26.34 -5.06 -1.19
C GLY A 5 26.50 -3.61 -0.75
N ILE A 6 25.38 -2.90 -0.59
CA ILE A 6 25.36 -1.51 -0.12
C ILE A 6 24.62 -1.44 1.20
N TRP A 7 25.32 -1.07 2.27
CA TRP A 7 24.74 -0.82 3.57
C TRP A 7 24.36 0.66 3.70
N PHE A 8 23.12 0.88 4.11
CA PHE A 8 22.58 2.16 4.52
C PHE A 8 22.49 2.16 6.05
N PRO A 9 23.53 2.67 6.74
CA PRO A 9 23.55 2.77 8.19
C PRO A 9 22.57 3.82 8.71
N ARG A 10 21.89 3.54 9.84
CA ARG A 10 20.97 4.48 10.48
C ARG A 10 21.65 5.73 11.05
N ASP A 11 22.88 5.57 11.54
CA ASP A 11 23.60 6.53 12.38
C ASP A 11 24.52 7.46 11.58
N THR A 12 24.78 7.17 10.31
CA THR A 12 25.62 7.99 9.43
C THR A 12 24.90 8.48 8.19
N GLU A 13 25.43 9.52 7.54
CA GLU A 13 24.82 10.11 6.36
C GLU A 13 25.22 9.45 5.04
N LYS A 14 26.19 8.53 5.05
CA LYS A 14 26.79 7.97 3.84
C LYS A 14 26.54 6.46 3.76
N PRO A 15 25.95 5.98 2.65
CA PRO A 15 25.96 4.56 2.34
C PRO A 15 27.39 4.03 2.24
N LYS A 16 27.59 2.74 2.55
CA LYS A 16 28.88 2.07 2.55
C LYS A 16 28.81 0.81 1.70
N LEU A 17 29.86 0.57 0.91
CA LEU A 17 30.05 -0.74 0.28
C LEU A 17 30.42 -1.75 1.38
N VAL A 18 29.76 -2.89 1.36
CA VAL A 18 29.96 -3.99 2.32
C VAL A 18 30.07 -5.32 1.59
N TRP A 19 30.65 -6.31 2.24
CA TRP A 19 30.73 -7.67 1.71
C TRP A 19 29.78 -8.57 2.51
N ALA A 20 28.84 -9.21 1.84
CA ALA A 20 27.94 -10.18 2.42
C ALA A 20 28.58 -11.55 2.39
N TYR A 21 28.85 -12.13 3.56
CA TYR A 21 29.28 -13.53 3.64
C TYR A 21 28.05 -14.44 3.60
N PHE A 22 28.07 -15.49 2.79
CA PHE A 22 26.96 -16.45 2.72
C PHE A 22 27.19 -17.61 3.69
N ALA A 23 26.44 -17.61 4.79
CA ALA A 23 26.49 -18.67 5.78
C ALA A 23 25.72 -19.91 5.28
N PRO A 24 26.23 -21.14 5.51
CA PRO A 24 25.46 -22.35 5.28
C PRO A 24 24.31 -22.42 6.28
N GLY A 25 23.08 -22.47 5.77
CA GLY A 25 21.86 -22.70 6.53
C GLY A 25 21.50 -24.18 6.63
N THR A 26 20.42 -24.47 7.34
CA THR A 26 19.82 -25.81 7.36
C THR A 26 19.15 -26.07 6.00
N LEU A 27 19.28 -27.30 5.47
CA LEU A 27 18.70 -27.76 4.18
C LEU A 27 19.40 -27.23 2.90
N ASP A 28 20.74 -27.12 2.88
CA ASP A 28 21.53 -26.66 1.71
C ASP A 28 21.22 -25.23 1.23
N TYR A 29 20.57 -24.43 2.09
CA TYR A 29 20.25 -23.05 1.79
C TYR A 29 21.33 -22.12 2.33
N HIS A 30 21.93 -21.34 1.45
CA HIS A 30 22.88 -20.31 1.82
C HIS A 30 22.15 -18.97 1.95
N HIS A 31 22.35 -18.28 3.07
CA HIS A 31 21.77 -16.97 3.32
C HIS A 31 22.87 -15.92 3.53
N PRO A 32 22.68 -14.68 3.05
CA PRO A 32 23.62 -13.61 3.36
C PRO A 32 23.58 -13.31 4.86
N CYS A 33 24.75 -13.26 5.47
CA CYS A 33 24.94 -12.95 6.87
C CYS A 33 25.27 -11.46 7.01
N PHE A 34 24.38 -10.73 7.69
CA PHE A 34 24.53 -9.31 7.97
C PHE A 34 24.61 -8.99 9.46
N ASP A 35 24.98 -9.96 10.31
CA ASP A 35 25.01 -9.77 11.76
C ASP A 35 25.87 -8.56 12.18
N SER A 36 26.96 -8.29 11.46
CA SER A 36 27.83 -7.14 11.69
C SER A 36 27.20 -5.79 11.34
N PHE A 37 26.08 -5.76 10.61
CA PHE A 37 25.42 -4.55 10.11
C PHE A 37 23.99 -4.40 10.64
N LEU A 38 23.23 -5.50 10.70
CA LEU A 38 21.82 -5.56 11.10
C LEU A 38 21.63 -6.15 12.51
N GLY A 39 22.70 -6.56 13.18
CA GLY A 39 22.67 -7.21 14.50
C GLY A 39 22.30 -8.71 14.41
N PRO A 40 22.24 -9.42 15.56
CA PRO A 40 21.96 -10.84 15.59
C PRO A 40 20.61 -11.17 14.92
N ASP A 41 20.51 -12.38 14.35
CA ASP A 41 19.40 -12.91 13.54
C ASP A 41 19.42 -12.52 12.05
N HIS A 42 20.59 -12.11 11.54
CA HIS A 42 20.95 -12.04 10.12
C HIS A 42 20.12 -11.11 9.22
N GLY A 43 19.10 -10.40 9.74
CA GLY A 43 18.13 -9.67 8.91
C GLY A 43 17.31 -10.57 7.97
N VAL A 44 17.44 -11.89 8.07
CA VAL A 44 16.83 -12.87 7.14
C VAL A 44 15.31 -12.90 7.27
N LEU A 45 14.77 -12.50 8.42
CA LEU A 45 13.32 -12.43 8.66
C LEU A 45 12.62 -11.29 7.90
N PHE A 46 13.38 -10.29 7.43
CA PHE A 46 12.83 -9.06 6.86
C PHE A 46 13.60 -8.67 5.61
N ALA A 47 13.16 -9.22 4.47
CA ALA A 47 13.71 -8.92 3.16
C ALA A 47 12.60 -8.47 2.21
N ILE A 48 12.85 -7.39 1.48
CA ILE A 48 11.95 -6.86 0.45
C ILE A 48 12.58 -7.16 -0.92
N PRO A 49 11.95 -8.01 -1.76
CA PRO A 49 12.36 -8.15 -3.14
C PRO A 49 11.94 -6.91 -3.94
N ILE A 50 12.81 -6.47 -4.85
CA ILE A 50 12.52 -5.45 -5.85
C ILE A 50 12.66 -6.12 -7.22
N GLU A 51 11.52 -6.29 -7.87
CA GLU A 51 11.38 -6.84 -9.22
C GLU A 51 11.06 -5.73 -10.23
N GLU A 52 10.59 -4.58 -9.74
CA GLU A 52 10.18 -3.44 -10.56
C GLU A 52 10.76 -2.14 -9.98
N ASN A 53 11.32 -1.31 -10.86
CA ASN A 53 11.55 0.10 -10.57
C ASN A 53 10.30 0.89 -10.96
N THR A 54 9.37 1.00 -10.01
CA THR A 54 8.08 1.68 -10.22
C THR A 54 8.28 3.13 -10.65
N ARG A 55 9.21 3.89 -10.03
CA ARG A 55 9.52 5.28 -10.43
C ARG A 55 9.84 5.44 -11.91
N ARG A 56 10.41 4.41 -12.53
CA ARG A 56 10.77 4.38 -13.96
C ARG A 56 9.77 3.61 -14.82
N GLY A 57 8.78 2.94 -14.23
CA GLY A 57 7.88 2.02 -14.93
C GLY A 57 8.62 0.86 -15.61
N LEU A 58 9.65 0.32 -14.96
CA LEU A 58 10.54 -0.68 -15.53
C LEU A 58 10.54 -1.97 -14.71
N HIS A 59 10.28 -3.11 -15.35
CA HIS A 59 10.55 -4.43 -14.77
C HIS A 59 12.04 -4.78 -14.91
N LEU A 60 12.65 -5.29 -13.85
CA LEU A 60 14.05 -5.68 -13.84
C LEU A 60 14.21 -7.11 -14.36
N ASP A 61 15.24 -7.37 -15.17
CA ASP A 61 15.55 -8.72 -15.65
C ASP A 61 16.13 -9.64 -14.54
N TYR A 62 16.28 -9.11 -13.32
CA TYR A 62 16.88 -9.74 -12.16
C TYR A 62 16.28 -9.14 -10.88
N TYR A 63 16.57 -9.77 -9.75
CA TYR A 63 16.06 -9.36 -8.44
C TYR A 63 17.07 -8.47 -7.72
N LEU A 64 16.58 -7.45 -7.04
CA LEU A 64 17.30 -6.81 -5.93
C LEU A 64 16.61 -7.19 -4.63
N SER A 65 17.39 -7.27 -3.55
CA SER A 65 16.91 -7.55 -2.21
C SER A 65 17.34 -6.47 -1.25
N ILE A 66 16.38 -5.90 -0.52
CA ILE A 66 16.66 -5.04 0.63
C ILE A 66 16.42 -5.84 1.90
N TYR A 67 17.49 -6.11 2.63
CA TYR A 67 17.45 -6.65 3.99
C TYR A 67 17.37 -5.50 4.96
N TYR A 68 16.51 -5.59 5.97
CA TYR A 68 16.30 -4.47 6.87
C TYR A 68 16.01 -4.89 8.30
N ARG A 69 16.18 -3.94 9.21
CA ARG A 69 15.74 -4.04 10.60
C ARG A 69 15.15 -2.72 11.03
N ASP A 70 13.82 -2.61 11.00
CA ASP A 70 13.07 -1.36 11.19
C ASP A 70 12.42 -1.22 12.58
N TYR A 71 12.79 -2.06 13.55
CA TYR A 71 12.31 -1.97 14.93
C TYR A 71 12.95 -0.85 15.77
N ASP A 72 13.73 0.03 15.14
CA ASP A 72 14.40 1.15 15.81
C ASP A 72 13.55 2.42 15.74
N GLU A 73 13.77 3.36 16.65
CA GLU A 73 13.15 4.69 16.61
C GLU A 73 14.00 5.71 15.82
N ILE A 74 15.23 5.32 15.47
CA ILE A 74 16.22 6.15 14.77
C ILE A 74 15.91 6.22 13.27
N VAL A 75 15.69 7.44 12.77
CA VAL A 75 15.52 7.74 11.34
C VAL A 75 16.81 7.45 10.57
N ILE A 76 16.68 6.76 9.43
CA ILE A 76 17.85 6.40 8.60
C ILE A 76 18.41 7.58 7.81
N LYS A 77 19.43 8.24 8.35
CA LYS A 77 20.03 9.43 7.73
C LYS A 77 20.67 9.14 6.37
N SER A 78 21.29 7.96 6.20
CA SER A 78 22.00 7.60 4.97
C SER A 78 21.07 7.50 3.75
N VAL A 79 19.91 6.87 3.88
CA VAL A 79 18.88 6.82 2.83
C VAL A 79 18.39 8.22 2.52
N HIS A 80 17.98 8.99 3.54
CA HIS A 80 17.49 10.35 3.34
C HIS A 80 18.51 11.21 2.59
N ARG A 81 19.79 11.17 2.99
CA ARG A 81 20.84 11.95 2.33
C ARG A 81 21.12 11.49 0.91
N ALA A 82 21.18 10.18 0.66
CA ALA A 82 21.44 9.63 -0.67
C ALA A 82 20.30 9.92 -1.65
N VAL A 83 19.05 9.78 -1.21
CA VAL A 83 17.86 10.09 -2.02
C VAL A 83 17.77 11.59 -2.29
N THR A 84 17.91 12.44 -1.28
CA THR A 84 17.80 13.91 -1.46
C THR A 84 18.97 14.53 -2.21
N ALA A 85 20.10 13.83 -2.34
CA ALA A 85 21.19 14.23 -3.23
C ALA A 85 20.80 14.12 -4.72
N CYS A 86 19.78 13.30 -5.04
CA CYS A 86 19.23 13.21 -6.37
C CYS A 86 18.16 14.29 -6.58
N HIS A 87 18.30 15.09 -7.63
CA HIS A 87 17.40 16.19 -7.91
C HIS A 87 15.94 15.71 -8.09
N GLY A 88 15.00 16.33 -7.38
CA GLY A 88 13.57 16.00 -7.46
C GLY A 88 13.19 14.68 -6.75
N MET A 89 14.04 14.15 -5.88
CA MET A 89 13.75 12.95 -5.08
C MET A 89 13.63 13.31 -3.60
N THR A 90 12.61 12.75 -2.95
CA THR A 90 12.36 12.83 -1.52
C THR A 90 12.06 11.44 -0.99
N VAL A 91 12.17 11.23 0.32
CA VAL A 91 11.73 9.99 0.97
C VAL A 91 10.35 10.28 1.57
N PRO A 92 9.27 9.70 1.04
CA PRO A 92 7.90 10.09 1.38
C PRO A 92 7.48 9.60 2.78
N ARG A 93 8.10 8.53 3.28
CA ARG A 93 7.79 7.93 4.58
C ARG A 93 9.00 7.98 5.51
N LYS A 94 8.74 8.18 6.81
CA LYS A 94 9.78 8.02 7.84
C LYS A 94 10.29 6.58 7.80
N MET A 95 11.53 6.39 7.38
CA MET A 95 12.22 5.10 7.42
C MET A 95 13.12 5.07 8.64
N VAL A 96 13.16 3.93 9.33
CA VAL A 96 13.92 3.73 10.57
C VAL A 96 14.77 2.47 10.49
N GLY A 97 15.87 2.47 11.24
CA GLY A 97 16.79 1.34 11.34
C GLY A 97 17.76 1.21 10.16
N ASP A 98 18.37 0.03 10.02
CA ASP A 98 19.47 -0.24 9.08
C ASP A 98 18.98 -1.06 7.89
N TYR A 99 19.52 -0.80 6.70
CA TYR A 99 19.13 -1.47 5.45
C TYR A 99 20.37 -1.91 4.67
N VAL A 100 20.34 -3.09 4.06
CA VAL A 100 21.39 -3.57 3.16
C VAL A 100 20.78 -4.01 1.85
N LEU A 101 21.29 -3.46 0.76
CA LEU A 101 20.95 -3.84 -0.61
C LEU A 101 21.91 -4.93 -1.11
N LEU A 102 21.35 -5.96 -1.72
CA LEU A 102 22.06 -6.95 -2.53
C LEU A 102 21.40 -7.14 -3.89
N SER A 103 22.20 -7.47 -4.89
CA SER A 103 21.71 -8.05 -6.13
C SER A 103 21.50 -9.55 -5.96
N GLY A 104 20.28 -10.01 -6.21
CA GLY A 104 19.83 -11.38 -5.99
C GLY A 104 18.46 -11.45 -5.35
N ARG A 105 17.86 -12.64 -5.39
CA ARG A 105 16.52 -12.91 -4.84
C ARG A 105 16.64 -13.24 -3.36
N PRO A 106 15.77 -12.73 -2.47
CA PRO A 106 15.81 -13.16 -1.08
C PRO A 106 15.43 -14.64 -1.05
N TYR A 107 16.12 -15.41 -0.22
CA TYR A 107 15.96 -16.87 -0.14
C TYR A 107 16.57 -17.63 -1.35
N PRO A 108 16.80 -18.95 -1.23
CA PRO A 108 17.80 -19.71 -2.00
C PRO A 108 17.44 -19.93 -3.48
N PRO A 109 18.42 -20.29 -4.35
CA PRO A 109 19.82 -20.60 -4.03
C PRO A 109 20.77 -19.38 -4.03
N ALA A 110 21.88 -19.45 -3.29
CA ALA A 110 22.89 -18.37 -3.24
C ALA A 110 23.57 -18.09 -4.59
N SER A 111 23.51 -19.02 -5.54
CA SER A 111 23.95 -18.79 -6.92
C SER A 111 23.13 -17.74 -7.66
N SER A 112 22.03 -17.26 -7.07
CA SER A 112 21.22 -16.17 -7.62
C SER A 112 21.73 -14.76 -7.24
N TYR A 113 22.76 -14.66 -6.39
CA TYR A 113 23.32 -13.38 -5.97
C TYR A 113 24.53 -13.00 -6.82
N GLY A 114 24.74 -11.70 -6.96
CA GLY A 114 25.91 -11.13 -7.62
C GLY A 114 26.32 -9.81 -6.99
N ASP A 115 27.47 -9.31 -7.41
CA ASP A 115 27.98 -8.01 -6.99
C ASP A 115 27.02 -6.87 -7.35
N THR A 116 26.69 -6.06 -6.36
CA THR A 116 25.84 -4.88 -6.53
C THR A 116 26.55 -3.81 -7.36
N THR A 117 25.90 -3.36 -8.42
CA THR A 117 26.39 -2.35 -9.37
C THR A 117 25.92 -0.94 -9.03
N LEU A 118 26.43 0.06 -9.75
CA LEU A 118 25.91 1.44 -9.66
C LEU A 118 24.46 1.57 -10.15
N ALA A 119 24.03 0.72 -11.09
CA ALA A 119 22.64 0.68 -11.54
C ALA A 119 21.73 0.22 -10.39
N ASP A 120 22.12 -0.84 -9.69
CA ASP A 120 21.39 -1.39 -8.54
C ASP A 120 21.23 -0.35 -7.43
N PHE A 121 22.29 0.40 -7.14
CA PHE A 121 22.23 1.52 -6.20
C PHE A 121 21.17 2.54 -6.62
N ARG A 122 21.11 2.89 -7.91
CA ARG A 122 20.10 3.82 -8.44
C ARG A 122 18.69 3.26 -8.34
N HIS A 123 18.48 1.97 -8.63
CA HIS A 123 17.20 1.30 -8.44
C HIS A 123 16.76 1.33 -6.97
N ALA A 124 17.68 1.14 -6.02
CA ALA A 124 17.37 1.27 -4.60
C ALA A 124 17.00 2.69 -4.17
N LEU A 125 17.69 3.72 -4.68
CA LEU A 125 17.30 5.11 -4.40
C LEU A 125 15.92 5.45 -4.98
N ASP A 126 15.63 5.00 -6.20
CA ASP A 126 14.31 5.17 -6.82
C ASP A 126 13.23 4.46 -5.98
N TYR A 127 13.51 3.25 -5.51
CA TYR A 127 12.65 2.51 -4.58
C TYR A 127 12.40 3.29 -3.28
N PHE A 128 13.44 3.75 -2.58
CA PHE A 128 13.29 4.52 -1.34
C PHE A 128 12.51 5.82 -1.56
N SER A 129 12.59 6.41 -2.75
CA SER A 129 11.86 7.62 -3.09
C SER A 129 10.37 7.41 -3.38
N THR A 130 9.94 6.16 -3.56
CA THR A 130 8.55 5.79 -3.87
C THR A 130 7.95 4.83 -2.84
N TYR A 131 8.73 4.45 -1.82
CA TYR A 131 8.35 3.49 -0.80
C TYR A 131 7.17 3.99 0.05
N PHE A 132 6.03 3.31 -0.06
CA PHE A 132 4.77 3.69 0.57
C PHE A 132 4.41 5.16 0.34
N ASP A 133 4.67 5.66 -0.87
CA ASP A 133 4.22 6.98 -1.26
C ASP A 133 2.69 7.03 -1.28
N ASN A 134 2.14 7.81 -0.36
CA ASN A 134 0.71 8.07 -0.23
C ASN A 134 0.30 9.40 -0.89
N THR A 135 1.20 10.02 -1.66
CA THR A 135 0.92 11.25 -2.38
C THR A 135 -0.11 10.98 -3.48
N ILE A 136 -1.09 11.87 -3.56
CA ILE A 136 -2.11 11.87 -4.60
C ILE A 136 -1.76 12.99 -5.58
N TYR A 137 -1.62 12.64 -6.85
CA TYR A 137 -1.28 13.56 -7.92
C TYR A 137 -2.51 13.84 -8.78
N GLU A 138 -2.62 15.05 -9.31
CA GLU A 138 -3.67 15.39 -10.29
C GLU A 138 -3.32 14.91 -11.70
N THR A 139 -2.03 14.73 -11.97
CA THR A 139 -1.53 14.26 -13.28
C THR A 139 -0.69 13.00 -13.11
N PRO A 140 -0.84 12.00 -14.00
CA PRO A 140 -0.01 10.80 -13.98
C PRO A 140 1.47 11.13 -14.24
N GLY A 141 2.35 10.55 -13.43
CA GLY A 141 3.79 10.53 -13.64
C GLY A 141 4.29 9.15 -14.09
N ALA A 142 5.57 9.07 -14.45
CA ALA A 142 6.23 7.78 -14.65
C ALA A 142 6.13 6.96 -13.35
N GLY A 143 5.52 5.77 -13.42
CA GLY A 143 5.31 4.91 -12.26
C GLY A 143 4.01 5.08 -11.49
N SER A 144 3.15 6.00 -11.91
CA SER A 144 1.80 6.12 -11.34
C SER A 144 0.78 5.31 -12.11
N VAL A 145 -0.35 5.05 -11.47
CA VAL A 145 -1.56 4.48 -12.08
C VAL A 145 -2.73 5.44 -11.89
N GLY A 146 -3.62 5.46 -12.87
CA GLY A 146 -4.90 6.16 -12.79
C GLY A 146 -5.79 5.51 -11.73
N ALA A 147 -6.26 6.32 -10.79
CA ALA A 147 -7.14 5.91 -9.71
C ALA A 147 -8.30 6.89 -9.59
N VAL A 148 -9.31 6.51 -8.81
CA VAL A 148 -10.47 7.39 -8.58
C VAL A 148 -10.55 7.73 -7.11
N LYS A 149 -10.46 9.03 -6.80
CA LYS A 149 -10.76 9.54 -5.48
C LYS A 149 -12.27 9.63 -5.29
N VAL A 150 -12.76 9.01 -4.22
CA VAL A 150 -14.16 9.11 -3.78
C VAL A 150 -14.21 10.03 -2.57
N SER A 151 -14.65 11.26 -2.79
CA SER A 151 -14.73 12.31 -1.78
C SER A 151 -15.86 12.03 -0.79
N CYS A 152 -15.64 12.27 0.50
CA CYS A 152 -16.74 12.39 1.46
C CYS A 152 -17.37 13.78 1.39
N ARG A 153 -18.58 13.93 1.95
CA ARG A 153 -19.32 15.20 1.96
C ARG A 153 -18.54 16.37 2.55
N LEU A 154 -17.73 16.11 3.58
CA LEU A 154 -16.87 17.13 4.16
C LEU A 154 -15.86 17.66 3.14
N GLU A 155 -15.24 16.78 2.37
CA GLU A 155 -14.25 17.19 1.38
C GLU A 155 -14.89 17.93 0.19
N GLU A 156 -16.07 17.47 -0.26
CA GLU A 156 -16.89 18.17 -1.25
C GLU A 156 -17.20 19.60 -0.79
N ALA A 157 -17.62 19.76 0.47
CA ALA A 157 -17.97 21.07 1.04
C ALA A 157 -16.75 21.99 1.21
N LEU A 158 -15.61 21.46 1.66
CA LEU A 158 -14.40 22.25 1.92
C LEU A 158 -13.66 22.68 0.64
N HIS A 159 -13.70 21.86 -0.41
CA HIS A 159 -12.89 22.07 -1.60
C HIS A 159 -13.69 22.22 -2.90
N GLY A 160 -15.01 22.11 -2.84
CA GLY A 160 -15.86 22.15 -4.04
C GLY A 160 -15.53 21.02 -5.02
N ARG A 161 -15.03 19.88 -4.52
CA ARG A 161 -14.66 18.73 -5.35
C ARG A 161 -15.87 17.88 -5.66
N ASP A 162 -15.84 17.24 -6.82
CA ASP A 162 -16.82 16.22 -7.18
C ASP A 162 -16.67 14.98 -6.29
N THR A 163 -17.76 14.22 -6.16
CA THR A 163 -17.77 12.94 -5.43
C THR A 163 -16.74 11.97 -6.00
N PHE A 164 -16.57 11.96 -7.32
CA PHE A 164 -15.61 11.12 -8.02
C PHE A 164 -14.63 11.99 -8.78
N THR A 165 -13.34 11.85 -8.52
CA THR A 165 -12.29 12.63 -9.18
C THR A 165 -11.19 11.70 -9.66
N ALA A 166 -10.80 11.83 -10.94
CA ALA A 166 -9.63 11.15 -11.46
C ALA A 166 -8.36 11.67 -10.78
N VAL A 167 -7.53 10.76 -10.31
CA VAL A 167 -6.24 11.07 -9.67
C VAL A 167 -5.19 10.07 -10.14
N ALA A 168 -3.92 10.37 -9.90
CA ALA A 168 -2.83 9.43 -10.09
C ALA A 168 -2.13 9.16 -8.76
N VAL A 169 -1.78 7.92 -8.51
CA VAL A 169 -1.07 7.49 -7.30
C VAL A 169 0.06 6.53 -7.66
N SER A 170 1.01 6.34 -6.75
CA SER A 170 2.05 5.31 -6.91
C SER A 170 1.45 3.92 -7.10
N ARG A 171 2.05 3.05 -7.93
CA ARG A 171 1.69 1.62 -8.02
C ARG A 171 1.70 0.91 -6.66
N ASN A 172 2.55 1.38 -5.75
CA ASN A 172 2.69 0.83 -4.40
C ASN A 172 1.89 1.64 -3.36
N PHE A 173 0.81 2.30 -3.77
CA PHE A 173 -0.02 3.08 -2.86
C PHE A 173 -0.47 2.21 -1.68
N PRO A 174 -0.40 2.69 -0.42
CA PRO A 174 -0.70 1.86 0.73
C PRO A 174 -2.13 1.29 0.69
N ASN A 175 -2.22 -0.03 0.58
CA ASN A 175 -3.49 -0.74 0.64
C ASN A 175 -4.02 -0.80 2.07
N THR A 176 -5.26 -0.36 2.28
CA THR A 176 -5.92 -0.43 3.60
C THR A 176 -7.06 -1.43 3.64
N SER A 177 -7.47 -1.96 2.48
CA SER A 177 -8.46 -3.01 2.35
C SER A 177 -7.94 -4.21 1.54
N GLY A 178 -8.61 -5.35 1.74
CA GLY A 178 -8.59 -6.42 0.75
C GLY A 178 -9.32 -6.02 -0.53
N ILE A 179 -9.30 -6.91 -1.52
CA ILE A 179 -10.10 -6.77 -2.74
C ILE A 179 -11.58 -6.83 -2.36
N SER A 180 -12.40 -5.96 -2.95
CA SER A 180 -13.84 -5.93 -2.70
C SER A 180 -14.55 -7.06 -3.44
N ASP A 181 -15.30 -7.89 -2.72
CA ASP A 181 -16.09 -8.98 -3.32
C ASP A 181 -17.11 -8.47 -4.33
N LEU A 182 -17.70 -7.30 -4.06
CA LEU A 182 -18.67 -6.70 -4.95
C LEU A 182 -18.01 -6.34 -6.29
N SER A 183 -16.81 -5.77 -6.21
CA SER A 183 -16.05 -5.38 -7.39
C SER A 183 -15.67 -6.60 -8.23
N VAL A 184 -15.26 -7.70 -7.57
CA VAL A 184 -15.01 -9.01 -8.20
C VAL A 184 -16.27 -9.53 -8.90
N ALA A 185 -17.43 -9.48 -8.22
CA ALA A 185 -18.70 -9.93 -8.79
C ALA A 185 -19.16 -9.10 -9.99
N LEU A 186 -18.68 -7.85 -10.10
CA LEU A 186 -18.97 -6.93 -11.20
C LEU A 186 -17.90 -6.95 -12.31
N GLY A 187 -16.85 -7.77 -12.15
CA GLY A 187 -15.81 -8.00 -13.15
C GLY A 187 -14.62 -7.05 -13.08
N ASP A 188 -14.57 -6.15 -12.09
CA ASP A 188 -13.49 -5.20 -11.88
C ASP A 188 -12.93 -5.36 -10.47
N GLU A 189 -11.78 -6.02 -10.30
CA GLU A 189 -11.19 -6.23 -8.96
C GLU A 189 -10.64 -4.91 -8.40
N LEU A 190 -11.36 -4.29 -7.48
CA LEU A 190 -11.04 -3.01 -6.87
C LEU A 190 -10.63 -3.15 -5.40
N ARG A 191 -9.67 -2.32 -5.00
CA ARG A 191 -9.30 -2.06 -3.60
C ARG A 191 -9.74 -0.67 -3.17
N VAL A 192 -10.05 -0.54 -1.88
CA VAL A 192 -10.34 0.74 -1.22
C VAL A 192 -9.16 1.13 -0.34
N CYS A 193 -8.48 2.20 -0.74
CA CYS A 193 -7.36 2.75 0.01
C CYS A 193 -7.80 4.00 0.77
N ARG A 194 -7.86 3.88 2.09
CA ARG A 194 -8.20 4.95 3.01
C ARG A 194 -7.11 6.01 2.94
N LEU A 195 -7.53 7.24 2.71
CA LEU A 195 -6.63 8.36 2.82
C LEU A 195 -6.31 8.60 4.28
N SER A 196 -5.03 8.77 4.58
CA SER A 196 -4.63 9.33 5.87
C SER A 196 -5.38 10.64 6.04
N ARG A 197 -6.19 10.68 7.09
CA ARG A 197 -6.82 11.85 7.69
C ARG A 197 -5.88 13.04 7.58
N SER A 198 -6.02 13.82 6.50
CA SER A 198 -5.01 14.81 6.15
C SER A 198 -5.07 15.94 7.17
N GLU A 199 -4.02 16.77 7.20
CA GLU A 199 -3.95 17.97 8.05
C GLU A 199 -5.14 18.94 7.89
N LEU A 200 -5.98 18.75 6.86
CA LEU A 200 -7.32 19.32 6.72
C LEU A 200 -8.21 19.11 7.96
N GLU A 201 -8.05 17.99 8.66
CA GLU A 201 -8.76 17.66 9.90
C GLU A 201 -8.34 18.48 11.11
N ARG A 202 -7.10 18.98 11.12
CA ARG A 202 -6.58 19.76 12.26
C ARG A 202 -6.99 21.23 12.22
N ASN A 203 -7.37 21.74 11.05
CA ASN A 203 -7.54 23.17 10.79
C ASN A 203 -8.96 23.57 10.34
N ALA A 204 -9.87 22.63 10.13
CA ALA A 204 -11.25 22.95 9.79
C ALA A 204 -12.03 23.34 11.07
N ASP A 205 -11.94 24.62 11.47
CA ASP A 205 -12.88 25.28 12.40
C ASP A 205 -14.27 25.39 11.75
N LEU A 206 -14.89 24.26 11.42
CA LEU A 206 -16.25 24.23 10.93
C LEU A 206 -17.18 24.16 12.15
N PRO A 207 -18.20 25.03 12.26
CA PRO A 207 -19.19 24.92 13.32
C PRO A 207 -19.85 23.54 13.28
N ASP A 208 -19.91 22.86 14.43
CA ASP A 208 -20.45 21.49 14.62
C ASP A 208 -21.79 21.24 13.89
N ASP A 209 -22.58 22.31 13.73
CA ASP A 209 -23.90 22.29 13.11
C ASP A 209 -23.90 22.25 11.56
N ALA A 210 -22.77 22.51 10.89
CA ALA A 210 -22.72 22.63 9.42
C ALA A 210 -22.66 21.28 8.67
N LEU A 211 -22.19 20.21 9.31
CA LEU A 211 -22.01 18.90 8.67
C LEU A 211 -22.58 17.71 9.46
N GLY A 212 -22.93 17.92 10.74
CA GLY A 212 -23.35 16.86 11.66
C GLY A 212 -22.30 15.73 11.79
N SER A 213 -22.60 14.72 12.60
CA SER A 213 -21.78 13.50 12.73
C SER A 213 -21.63 12.68 11.44
N SER A 214 -22.28 13.09 10.35
CA SER A 214 -22.37 12.39 9.06
C SER A 214 -21.43 12.95 7.97
N GLY A 215 -20.73 14.07 8.18
CA GLY A 215 -19.86 14.66 7.15
C GLY A 215 -18.71 13.74 6.69
N TRP A 216 -18.26 12.87 7.59
CA TRP A 216 -17.23 11.85 7.36
C TRP A 216 -17.74 10.59 6.67
N HIS A 217 -19.05 10.37 6.68
CA HIS A 217 -19.63 9.17 6.14
C HIS A 217 -19.53 9.18 4.61
N ASN A 218 -18.96 8.11 4.07
CA ASN A 218 -18.84 7.90 2.65
C ASN A 218 -19.53 6.57 2.28
N PRO A 219 -20.81 6.61 1.85
CA PRO A 219 -21.57 5.40 1.57
C PRO A 219 -21.00 4.61 0.38
N HIS A 220 -20.28 5.28 -0.52
CA HIS A 220 -19.68 4.64 -1.70
C HIS A 220 -18.46 3.80 -1.31
N SER A 221 -17.56 4.32 -0.46
CA SER A 221 -16.43 3.53 0.03
C SER A 221 -16.89 2.36 0.91
N GLN A 222 -17.90 2.58 1.76
CA GLN A 222 -18.44 1.52 2.62
C GLN A 222 -19.06 0.36 1.83
N ALA A 223 -19.72 0.65 0.70
CA ALA A 223 -20.37 -0.41 -0.07
C ALA A 223 -19.39 -1.45 -0.62
N PHE A 224 -18.14 -1.07 -0.87
CA PHE A 224 -17.07 -2.00 -1.26
C PHE A 224 -16.51 -2.83 -0.10
N MET A 225 -16.78 -2.44 1.14
CA MET A 225 -16.29 -3.14 2.33
C MET A 225 -17.24 -4.22 2.82
N VAL A 226 -18.40 -4.36 2.18
CA VAL A 226 -19.44 -5.32 2.58
C VAL A 226 -19.01 -6.75 2.24
N ASP A 227 -19.21 -7.66 3.19
CA ASP A 227 -19.05 -9.09 2.99
C ASP A 227 -20.20 -9.64 2.16
N MET A 228 -19.85 -10.15 0.98
CA MET A 228 -20.82 -10.74 0.04
C MET A 228 -20.88 -12.26 0.16
N ASP A 229 -20.07 -12.88 1.03
CA ASP A 229 -20.14 -14.31 1.29
C ASP A 229 -21.39 -14.63 2.11
N THR A 230 -22.39 -15.24 1.46
CA THR A 230 -23.65 -15.66 2.08
C THR A 230 -23.49 -16.70 3.18
N SER A 231 -22.32 -17.36 3.26
CA SER A 231 -22.00 -18.34 4.30
C SER A 231 -21.29 -17.73 5.52
N SER A 232 -20.88 -16.46 5.43
CA SER A 232 -20.19 -15.74 6.49
C SER A 232 -21.16 -15.18 7.55
N ASP A 233 -20.80 -15.26 8.82
CA ASP A 233 -21.52 -14.59 9.92
C ASP A 233 -21.50 -13.05 9.79
N ASN A 234 -20.60 -12.53 8.95
CA ASN A 234 -20.49 -11.12 8.60
C ASN A 234 -21.19 -10.77 7.28
N TRP A 235 -21.92 -11.70 6.66
CA TRP A 235 -22.70 -11.40 5.45
C TRP A 235 -23.52 -10.12 5.61
N SER A 236 -23.46 -9.23 4.62
CA SER A 236 -24.08 -7.90 4.58
C SER A 236 -23.52 -6.85 5.56
N LYS A 237 -22.49 -7.21 6.34
CA LYS A 237 -21.75 -6.31 7.23
C LYS A 237 -20.36 -6.00 6.65
N SER A 238 -19.67 -5.03 7.24
CA SER A 238 -18.29 -4.72 6.87
C SER A 238 -17.36 -5.91 7.15
N LYS A 239 -16.52 -6.29 6.18
CA LYS A 239 -15.45 -7.29 6.34
C LYS A 239 -14.38 -6.84 7.33
N GLN A 240 -14.27 -5.55 7.59
CA GLN A 240 -13.28 -4.99 8.50
C GLN A 240 -13.92 -4.56 9.82
N TYR A 241 -13.14 -4.67 10.90
CA TYR A 241 -13.55 -4.22 12.24
C TYR A 241 -13.79 -2.69 12.32
N ARG A 242 -13.30 -1.93 11.34
CA ARG A 242 -13.53 -0.47 11.24
C ARG A 242 -14.02 -0.11 9.85
N ASP A 243 -15.06 0.72 9.81
CA ASP A 243 -15.49 1.35 8.58
C ASP A 243 -14.44 2.36 8.09
N ILE A 244 -14.33 2.46 6.77
CA ILE A 244 -13.50 3.49 6.13
C ILE A 244 -14.33 4.79 6.10
N ASP A 245 -14.16 5.58 7.15
CA ASP A 245 -14.68 6.95 7.19
C ASP A 245 -13.73 7.92 6.47
N GLY A 246 -14.32 8.91 5.80
CA GLY A 246 -13.65 9.92 5.01
C GLY A 246 -13.53 9.58 3.53
N SER A 247 -12.78 10.41 2.82
CA SER A 247 -12.47 10.18 1.41
C SER A 247 -11.53 8.98 1.24
N ALA A 248 -11.69 8.26 0.14
CA ALA A 248 -10.91 7.07 -0.18
C ALA A 248 -10.42 7.10 -1.63
N ILE A 249 -9.44 6.27 -1.96
CA ILE A 249 -8.98 6.00 -3.31
C ILE A 249 -9.45 4.61 -3.71
N LEU A 250 -10.04 4.51 -4.90
CA LEU A 250 -10.32 3.24 -5.58
C LEU A 250 -9.20 2.95 -6.57
N LEU A 251 -8.65 1.74 -6.48
CA LEU A 251 -7.54 1.25 -7.29
C LEU A 251 -7.89 -0.13 -7.85
N ARG A 252 -7.46 -0.42 -9.08
CA ARG A 252 -7.55 -1.78 -9.63
C ARG A 252 -6.43 -2.64 -9.08
N GLU A 253 -6.75 -3.90 -8.80
CA GLU A 253 -5.77 -4.88 -8.30
C GLU A 253 -4.66 -5.18 -9.32
N ASP A 254 -5.00 -5.18 -10.61
CA ASP A 254 -4.08 -5.48 -11.70
C ASP A 254 -3.09 -4.33 -12.02
N GLY A 255 -3.16 -3.21 -11.29
CA GLY A 255 -2.29 -2.06 -11.49
C GLY A 255 -2.52 -1.32 -12.82
N THR A 256 -3.70 -1.50 -13.44
CA THR A 256 -4.13 -0.71 -14.61
C THR A 256 -4.99 0.48 -14.20
N ASP A 257 -5.16 1.43 -15.12
CA ASP A 257 -5.91 2.67 -14.85
C ASP A 257 -7.40 2.38 -14.59
N LEU A 258 -7.95 3.01 -13.56
CA LEU A 258 -9.38 3.06 -13.27
C LEU A 258 -9.98 4.36 -13.81
N ASP A 259 -10.99 4.25 -14.67
CA ASP A 259 -11.73 5.41 -15.13
C ASP A 259 -12.87 5.78 -14.16
N VAL A 260 -13.22 7.07 -14.15
CA VAL A 260 -14.25 7.63 -13.27
C VAL A 260 -15.62 7.01 -13.53
N GLN A 261 -15.96 6.75 -14.80
CA GLN A 261 -17.28 6.25 -15.17
C GLN A 261 -17.51 4.83 -14.66
N SER A 262 -16.50 3.96 -14.71
CA SER A 262 -16.54 2.61 -14.16
C SER A 262 -16.70 2.65 -12.64
N ALA A 263 -15.93 3.50 -11.95
CA ALA A 263 -16.06 3.68 -10.50
C ALA A 263 -17.46 4.18 -10.11
N GLU A 264 -17.98 5.21 -10.78
CA GLU A 264 -19.32 5.74 -10.57
C GLU A 264 -20.41 4.68 -10.77
N ARG A 265 -20.29 3.89 -11.84
CA ARG A 265 -21.25 2.83 -12.16
C ARG A 265 -21.29 1.78 -11.06
N ILE A 266 -20.13 1.32 -10.60
CA ILE A 266 -20.03 0.30 -9.56
C ILE A 266 -20.52 0.85 -8.21
N CYS A 267 -20.07 2.03 -7.80
CA CYS A 267 -20.53 2.71 -6.59
C CYS A 267 -22.03 2.96 -6.61
N GLY A 268 -22.55 3.44 -7.74
CA GLY A 268 -23.97 3.72 -7.94
C GLY A 268 -24.82 2.44 -7.85
N TYR A 269 -24.35 1.34 -8.44
CA TYR A 269 -24.98 0.04 -8.29
C TYR A 269 -24.96 -0.42 -6.83
N ALA A 270 -23.82 -0.33 -6.16
CA ALA A 270 -23.65 -0.73 -4.77
C ALA A 270 -24.60 0.04 -3.84
N SER A 271 -24.64 1.36 -3.95
CA SER A 271 -25.50 2.20 -3.12
C SER A 271 -27.00 2.03 -3.41
N ARG A 272 -27.40 1.69 -4.64
CA ARG A 272 -28.82 1.49 -4.99
C ARG A 272 -29.31 0.08 -4.68
N CYS A 273 -28.48 -0.92 -4.92
CA CYS A 273 -28.86 -2.33 -4.86
C CYS A 273 -28.47 -2.99 -3.54
N LEU A 274 -27.44 -2.51 -2.81
CA LEU A 274 -26.95 -3.16 -1.59
C LEU A 274 -27.26 -2.38 -0.30
N CYS A 275 -27.27 -1.04 -0.30
CA CYS A 275 -27.70 -0.27 0.88
C CYS A 275 -29.10 -0.63 1.42
N PRO A 276 -30.09 -1.03 0.60
CA PRO A 276 -31.38 -1.52 1.12
C PRO A 276 -31.27 -2.80 1.97
N PHE A 277 -30.18 -3.57 1.85
CA PHE A 277 -29.96 -4.80 2.60
C PHE A 277 -29.19 -4.61 3.91
N SER A 278 -28.47 -3.49 4.08
CA SER A 278 -27.71 -3.18 5.30
C SER A 278 -28.48 -2.31 6.31
N SER A 279 -29.54 -1.61 5.88
CA SER A 279 -30.42 -0.86 6.78
C SER A 279 -31.47 -1.77 7.44
N SER A 280 -31.08 -2.47 8.51
CA SER A 280 -31.88 -2.90 9.70
C SER A 280 -33.36 -3.33 9.59
N HIS A 281 -33.92 -3.65 8.42
CA HIS A 281 -35.35 -3.94 8.25
C HIS A 281 -35.68 -5.30 7.63
N TRP A 282 -34.69 -6.16 7.35
CA TRP A 282 -34.96 -7.56 7.01
C TRP A 282 -34.50 -8.49 8.14
N ARG A 283 -35.25 -8.53 9.26
CA ARG A 283 -35.45 -9.82 9.92
C ARG A 283 -36.44 -10.58 9.05
N VAL A 284 -35.99 -11.22 7.99
CA VAL A 284 -36.79 -12.29 7.39
C VAL A 284 -36.90 -13.36 8.46
N ARG A 285 -38.10 -13.44 9.05
CA ARG A 285 -38.51 -14.57 9.87
C ARG A 285 -38.19 -15.81 9.07
N SER A 286 -37.31 -16.67 9.60
CA SER A 286 -37.24 -18.06 9.14
C SER A 286 -38.66 -18.60 9.05
N PRO A 287 -39.09 -19.20 7.92
CA PRO A 287 -40.31 -19.97 7.92
C PRO A 287 -40.09 -21.08 8.94
N ALA A 288 -40.91 -21.08 10.00
CA ALA A 288 -41.00 -22.22 10.88
C ALA A 288 -41.22 -23.46 10.00
N ALA A 289 -40.27 -24.39 10.03
CA ALA A 289 -40.48 -25.73 9.54
C ALA A 289 -41.67 -26.31 10.31
N LYS A 290 -42.87 -26.24 9.73
CA LYS A 290 -43.98 -27.07 10.16
C LYS A 290 -43.62 -28.49 9.75
N SER A 291 -43.12 -29.25 10.69
CA SER A 291 -43.06 -30.70 10.62
C SER A 291 -44.47 -31.22 10.31
N TRP A 292 -44.63 -31.84 9.16
CA TRP A 292 -45.69 -32.80 8.92
C TRP A 292 -45.10 -34.19 9.11
N SER A 293 -45.42 -34.78 10.25
CA SER A 293 -45.46 -36.22 10.52
C SER A 293 -46.30 -36.43 11.76
#